data_AF-A0A7W7ZIC0-F1
#
_entry.id   AF-A0A7W7ZIC0-F1
#
_cell.length_a   1.000
_cell.length_b   1.000
_cell.length_c   1.000
_cell.angle_alpha   90.00
_cell.angle_beta   90.00
_cell.angle_gamma   90.00
#
_symmetry.space_group_name_H-M   'P 1'
#
loop_
_entity.id
_entity.type
_entity.pdbx_description
1 polymer ?
#
loop_
_entity_poly.entity_id
_entity_poly.type
_entity_poly.pdbx_seq_one_letter_code
_entity_poly.pdbx_strand_id
1 'polypeptide(L)'
;MERIFGILPKPTGEALLALWEEFELAETGEARFAHAVDRAMPVLLNLNNRGGSWKEHGISHARVMERVGPEIEAGCPALWHFLEEKLEEARGNGFFGEEPPQAPIL
;
A
#
# COMPACT_ATOMS: atom_id res chain seq x y z
N MET A 1 -10.54 16.46 9.05
CA MET A 1 -11.68 15.77 8.45
C MET A 1 -13.05 16.31 8.85
N GLU A 2 -13.16 16.98 9.99
CA GLU A 2 -14.39 17.61 10.49
C GLU A 2 -15.12 18.52 9.47
N ARG A 3 -14.38 19.27 8.64
CA ARG A 3 -14.98 20.10 7.59
C ARG A 3 -15.74 19.28 6.53
N ILE A 4 -15.23 18.11 6.14
CA ILE A 4 -15.82 17.29 5.07
C ILE A 4 -17.02 16.53 5.62
N PHE A 5 -16.85 15.84 6.76
CA PHE A 5 -17.94 15.08 7.37
C PHE A 5 -19.01 15.97 8.01
N GLY A 6 -18.66 17.20 8.40
CA GLY A 6 -19.61 18.20 8.90
C GLY A 6 -20.60 18.73 7.86
N ILE A 7 -20.46 18.38 6.58
CA ILE A 7 -21.45 18.69 5.52
C ILE A 7 -22.64 17.72 5.59
N LEU A 8 -22.46 16.54 6.19
CA LEU A 8 -23.47 15.49 6.26
C LEU A 8 -24.43 15.68 7.44
N PRO A 9 -25.62 15.06 7.41
CA PRO A 9 -26.47 14.97 8.58
C PRO A 9 -25.70 14.44 9.79
N LYS A 10 -25.88 15.08 10.95
CA LYS A 10 -25.04 14.86 12.15
C LYS A 10 -24.75 13.39 12.46
N PRO A 11 -25.74 12.48 12.53
CA PRO A 11 -25.46 11.06 12.84
C PRO A 11 -24.57 10.37 11.81
N THR A 12 -24.73 10.70 10.52
CA THR A 12 -23.93 10.14 9.44
C THR A 12 -22.52 10.71 9.42
N GLY A 13 -22.39 12.02 9.61
CA GLY A 13 -21.09 12.69 9.70
C GLY A 13 -20.24 12.16 10.85
N GLU A 14 -20.83 12.01 12.03
CA GLU A 14 -20.16 11.45 13.22
C GLU A 14 -19.73 10.00 13.00
N ALA A 15 -20.59 9.15 12.43
CA ALA A 15 -20.25 7.75 12.16
C ALA A 15 -19.10 7.59 11.16
N LEU A 16 -19.08 8.37 10.07
CA LEU A 16 -18.00 8.31 9.08
C LEU A 16 -16.70 8.93 9.60
N LEU A 17 -16.78 9.98 10.41
CA LEU A 17 -15.60 10.55 11.06
C LEU A 17 -14.96 9.51 12.00
N ALA A 18 -15.76 8.81 12.80
CA ALA A 18 -15.27 7.76 13.69
C ALA A 18 -14.58 6.62 12.92
N LEU A 19 -15.16 6.15 11.80
CA LEU A 19 -14.53 5.13 10.96
C LEU A 19 -13.23 5.63 10.30
N TRP A 20 -13.19 6.90 9.90
CA TRP A 20 -11.97 7.50 9.38
C TRP A 20 -10.88 7.57 10.46
N GLU A 21 -11.22 8.01 11.67
CA GLU A 21 -10.28 8.05 12.80
C GLU A 21 -9.76 6.64 13.15
N GLU A 22 -10.65 5.64 13.18
CA GLU A 22 -10.28 4.23 13.39
C GLU A 22 -9.29 3.74 12.32
N PHE A 23 -9.58 4.04 11.05
CA PHE A 23 -8.69 3.72 9.94
C PHE A 23 -7.32 4.37 10.14
N GLU A 24 -7.24 5.69 10.32
CA GLU A 24 -5.97 6.41 10.45
C GLU A 24 -5.11 5.94 11.64
N LEU A 25 -5.74 5.57 12.75
CA LEU A 25 -5.02 5.06 13.93
C LEU A 25 -4.44 3.66 13.72
N ALA A 26 -5.03 2.84 12.84
CA ALA A 26 -4.59 1.47 12.55
C ALA A 26 -4.44 0.58 13.82
N GLU A 27 -5.27 0.84 14.84
CA GLU A 27 -5.20 0.16 16.14
C GLU A 27 -6.11 -1.07 16.22
N THR A 28 -7.21 -1.10 15.46
CA THR A 28 -8.15 -2.23 15.41
C THR A 28 -7.70 -3.28 14.38
N GLY A 29 -8.26 -4.49 14.47
CA GLY A 29 -7.97 -5.54 13.48
C GLY A 29 -8.49 -5.16 12.09
N GLU A 30 -9.68 -4.58 12.05
CA GLU A 30 -10.35 -4.08 10.85
C GLU A 30 -9.55 -2.95 10.19
N ALA A 31 -9.06 -1.98 10.96
CA ALA A 31 -8.23 -0.91 10.44
C ALA A 31 -6.90 -1.42 9.87
N ARG A 32 -6.21 -2.33 10.58
CA ARG A 32 -4.97 -2.95 10.07
C ARG A 32 -5.21 -3.73 8.77
N PHE A 33 -6.31 -4.47 8.69
CA PHE A 33 -6.69 -5.17 7.47
C PHE A 33 -6.99 -4.18 6.33
N ALA A 34 -7.74 -3.11 6.60
CA ALA A 34 -8.05 -2.08 5.60
C ALA A 34 -6.77 -1.38 5.09
N HIS A 35 -5.81 -1.07 5.97
CA HIS A 35 -4.49 -0.54 5.58
C HIS A 35 -3.72 -1.52 4.69
N ALA A 36 -3.70 -2.81 5.04
CA ALA A 36 -3.04 -3.82 4.22
C ALA A 36 -3.66 -3.90 2.81
N VAL A 37 -5.00 -3.81 2.70
CA VAL A 37 -5.69 -3.77 1.40
C VAL A 37 -5.37 -2.51 0.63
N ASP A 38 -5.41 -1.33 1.26
CA ASP A 38 -5.08 -0.06 0.61
C ASP A 38 -3.64 -0.07 0.07
N ARG A 39 -2.70 -0.58 0.88
CA ARG A 39 -1.28 -0.69 0.52
C ARG A 39 -1.01 -1.69 -0.59
N ALA A 40 -1.82 -2.75 -0.67
CA ALA A 40 -1.76 -3.73 -1.75
C ALA A 40 -2.22 -3.17 -3.10
N MET A 41 -3.12 -2.18 -3.11
CA MET A 41 -3.74 -1.70 -4.36
C MET A 41 -2.72 -1.15 -5.38
N PRO A 42 -1.76 -0.28 -5.01
CA PRO A 42 -0.71 0.15 -5.94
C PRO A 42 0.16 -1.00 -6.47
N VAL A 43 0.38 -2.04 -5.67
CA VAL A 43 1.13 -3.24 -6.10
C VAL A 43 0.35 -3.99 -7.17
N LEU A 44 -0.93 -4.28 -6.91
CA LEU A 44 -1.82 -4.94 -7.87
C LEU A 44 -1.92 -4.18 -9.19
N LEU A 45 -2.03 -2.85 -9.14
CA LEU A 45 -2.06 -2.00 -10.33
C LEU A 45 -0.77 -2.11 -11.13
N ASN A 46 0.39 -2.11 -10.47
CA ASN A 46 1.67 -2.29 -11.14
C ASN A 46 1.84 -3.69 -11.73
N LEU A 47 1.42 -4.74 -11.02
CA LEU A 47 1.42 -6.10 -11.56
C LEU A 47 0.55 -6.20 -12.83
N ASN A 48 -0.64 -5.58 -12.81
CA ASN A 48 -1.56 -5.59 -13.94
C ASN A 48 -1.04 -4.79 -15.16
N ASN A 49 -0.34 -3.67 -14.94
CA ASN A 49 0.17 -2.81 -16.02
C ASN A 49 1.64 -3.09 -16.39
N ARG A 50 2.18 -4.26 -16.02
CA ARG A 50 3.56 -4.69 -16.30
C ARG A 50 4.62 -3.73 -15.76
N GLY A 51 4.38 -3.22 -14.56
CA GLY A 51 5.30 -2.37 -13.80
C GLY A 51 5.37 -0.94 -14.30
N GLY A 52 4.27 -0.38 -14.82
CA GLY A 52 4.23 0.96 -15.43
C GLY A 52 4.86 2.03 -14.54
N SER A 53 4.28 2.25 -13.35
CA SER A 53 4.78 3.27 -12.42
C SER A 53 6.11 2.87 -11.77
N TRP A 54 6.35 1.57 -11.53
CA TRP A 54 7.64 1.12 -11.00
C TRP A 54 8.79 1.43 -11.95
N LYS A 55 8.65 1.16 -13.25
CA LYS A 55 9.67 1.48 -14.25
C LYS A 55 9.81 2.99 -14.43
N GLU A 56 8.69 3.70 -14.54
CA GLU A 56 8.67 5.16 -14.70
C GLU A 56 9.44 5.87 -13.58
N HIS A 57 9.35 5.36 -12.35
CA HIS A 57 9.94 6.00 -11.17
C HIS A 57 11.16 5.27 -10.59
N GLY A 58 11.75 4.32 -11.32
CA GLY A 58 12.96 3.61 -10.85
C GLY A 58 12.76 2.83 -9.54
N ILE A 59 11.56 2.28 -9.32
CA ILE A 59 11.24 1.52 -8.11
C ILE A 59 11.72 0.08 -8.27
N SER A 60 12.67 -0.32 -7.42
CA SER A 60 13.22 -1.67 -7.39
C SER A 60 12.31 -2.66 -6.67
N HIS A 61 12.47 -3.94 -7.01
CA HIS A 61 11.85 -5.04 -6.26
C HIS A 61 12.21 -4.97 -4.77
N ALA A 62 13.50 -4.74 -4.45
CA ALA A 62 13.97 -4.64 -3.07
C ALA A 62 13.24 -3.54 -2.29
N ARG A 63 13.03 -2.36 -2.90
CA ARG A 63 12.28 -1.28 -2.27
C ARG A 63 10.82 -1.63 -2.02
N VAL A 64 10.17 -2.36 -2.93
CA VAL A 64 8.79 -2.84 -2.70
C VAL A 64 8.76 -3.84 -1.55
N MET A 65 9.67 -4.82 -1.54
CA MET A 65 9.77 -5.80 -0.45
C MET A 65 10.02 -5.13 0.92
N GLU A 66 10.90 -4.13 0.97
CA GLU A 66 11.23 -3.42 2.21
C GLU A 66 10.09 -2.51 2.71
N ARG A 67 9.42 -1.78 1.81
CA ARG A 67 8.52 -0.67 2.18
C ARG A 67 7.03 -1.00 2.14
N VAL A 68 6.66 -2.07 1.47
CA VAL A 68 5.27 -2.45 1.28
C VAL A 68 4.97 -3.78 1.98
N GLY A 69 5.90 -4.74 1.92
CA GLY A 69 5.72 -6.07 2.49
C GLY A 69 5.32 -6.10 3.97
N PRO A 70 6.11 -5.48 4.87
CA PRO A 70 5.84 -5.55 6.31
C PRO A 70 4.46 -5.01 6.71
N GLU A 71 3.98 -3.95 6.04
CA GLU A 71 2.68 -3.34 6.33
C GLU A 71 1.51 -4.23 5.90
N ILE A 72 1.61 -4.83 4.71
CA ILE A 72 0.58 -5.76 4.22
C ILE A 72 0.59 -7.04 5.06
N GLU A 73 1.76 -7.59 5.37
CA GLU A 73 1.90 -8.82 6.15
C GLU A 73 1.30 -8.65 7.55
N ALA A 74 1.56 -7.52 8.21
CA ALA A 74 1.02 -7.24 9.54
C ALA A 74 -0.52 -7.18 9.59
N GLY A 75 -1.18 -6.70 8.53
CA GLY A 75 -2.64 -6.58 8.45
C GLY A 75 -3.34 -7.77 7.78
N CYS A 76 -2.68 -8.45 6.84
CA CYS A 76 -3.20 -9.61 6.13
C CYS A 76 -2.06 -10.51 5.60
N PRO A 77 -1.55 -11.46 6.40
CA PRO A 77 -0.45 -12.34 5.98
C PRO A 77 -0.74 -13.14 4.71
N ALA A 78 -1.97 -13.62 4.56
CA ALA A 78 -2.39 -14.38 3.37
C ALA A 78 -2.33 -13.54 2.08
N LEU A 79 -2.67 -12.24 2.17
CA LEU A 79 -2.56 -11.33 1.03
C LEU A 79 -1.09 -11.06 0.70
N TRP A 80 -0.23 -10.89 1.71
CA TRP A 80 1.19 -10.69 1.47
C TRP A 80 1.83 -11.89 0.77
N HIS A 81 1.61 -13.12 1.25
CA HIS A 81 2.17 -14.31 0.62
C HIS A 81 1.72 -14.45 -0.85
N PHE A 82 0.45 -14.15 -1.15
CA PHE A 82 -0.03 -14.13 -2.53
C PHE A 82 0.69 -13.08 -3.39
N LEU A 83 0.90 -11.88 -2.86
CA LEU A 83 1.60 -10.80 -3.58
C LEU A 83 3.08 -11.08 -3.74
N GLU A 84 3.74 -11.66 -2.73
CA GLU A 84 5.16 -12.01 -2.76
C GLU A 84 5.47 -12.97 -3.92
N GLU A 85 4.67 -14.02 -4.10
CA GLU A 85 4.82 -14.93 -5.23
C GLU A 85 4.70 -14.20 -6.58
N LYS A 86 3.75 -13.25 -6.68
CA LYS A 86 3.53 -12.45 -7.89
C LYS A 86 4.63 -11.42 -8.14
N LEU A 87 5.20 -10.85 -7.08
CA LEU A 87 6.30 -9.90 -7.14
C LEU A 87 7.59 -10.59 -7.64
N GLU A 88 7.86 -11.81 -7.20
CA GLU A 88 8.99 -12.61 -7.70
C GLU A 88 8.82 -12.99 -9.17
N GLU A 89 7.62 -13.38 -9.60
CA GLU A 89 7.30 -13.58 -11.03
C GLU A 89 7.52 -12.30 -11.83
N ALA A 90 7.03 -11.17 -11.33
CA ALA A 90 7.21 -9.85 -11.95
C ALA A 90 8.68 -9.43 -12.05
N ARG A 91 9.53 -9.84 -11.08
CA ARG A 91 10.97 -9.60 -11.09
C ARG A 91 11.63 -10.31 -12.26
N GLY A 92 11.31 -11.59 -12.46
CA GLY A 92 11.78 -12.36 -13.61
C GLY A 92 11.32 -11.79 -14.95
N ASN A 93 10.15 -11.13 -14.97
CA ASN A 93 9.57 -10.50 -16.16
C ASN A 93 10.02 -9.04 -16.40
N GLY A 94 10.90 -8.48 -15.56
CA GLY A 94 11.44 -7.12 -15.74
C GLY A 94 10.43 -6.00 -15.50
N PHE A 95 9.52 -6.16 -14.53
CA PHE A 95 8.51 -5.14 -14.22
C PHE A 95 9.01 -4.03 -13.27
N PHE A 96 10.21 -4.17 -12.72
CA PHE A 96 10.77 -3.17 -11.80
C PHE A 96 11.70 -2.21 -12.52
N GLY A 97 11.83 -1.00 -11.97
CA GLY A 97 12.83 -0.04 -12.41
C GLY A 97 14.20 -0.35 -11.83
N GLU A 98 15.23 0.29 -12.39
CA GLU A 98 16.56 0.31 -11.82
C GLU A 98 16.60 1.35 -10.70
N GLU A 99 17.00 0.95 -9.50
CA GLU A 99 17.17 1.90 -8.40
C GLU A 99 18.32 2.84 -8.76
N PRO A 100 18.12 4.16 -8.76
CA PRO A 100 19.22 5.08 -9.01
C PRO A 100 20.29 4.88 -7.93
N PRO A 101 21.59 4.96 -8.27
CA PRO A 101 22.66 4.79 -7.31
C PRO A 101 22.47 5.77 -6.15
N GLN A 102 22.48 5.25 -4.92
CA GLN A 102 22.40 6.07 -3.72
C GLN A 102 23.60 7.04 -3.72
N ALA A 103 23.31 8.34 -3.73
CA ALA A 103 24.36 9.34 -3.64
C ALA A 103 25.15 9.11 -2.34
N PRO A 104 26.51 9.14 -2.38
CA PRO A 104 27.31 8.96 -1.19
C PRO A 104 26.93 10.03 -0.16
N ILE A 105 26.72 9.60 1.08
CA ILE A 105 26.53 10.48 2.22
C ILE A 105 27.79 11.35 2.32
N LEU A 106 27.66 12.67 2.08
CA LEU A 106 28.71 13.66 2.35
C LEU A 106 28.74 14.00 3.85
#